data_AF-A0A8T7BS45-F1
#
_entry.id   AF-A0A8T7BS45-F1
#
_cell.length_a   1.000
_cell.length_b   1.000
_cell.length_c   1.000
_cell.angle_alpha   90.00
_cell.angle_beta   90.00
_cell.angle_gamma   90.00
#
_symmetry.space_group_name_H-M   'P 1'
#
loop_
_entity.id
_entity.type
_entity.pdbx_description
1 polymer ?
#
loop_
_entity_poly.entity_id
_entity_poly.type
_entity_poly.pdbx_seq_one_letter_code
_entity_poly.pdbx_strand_id
1 'polypeptide(L)'
;MKTNPERGLCHLVTSFFVNSLAILSLIVSYPALAAGKSGVGLVLEAEVSAEAGGVFSAGPGMAGLTVTLPPGALSKDATLVVRVVGAKGELASTQTAASDSYRIQLKSRGKGQLALLKPMKIALPLDSLPVHPQIAEIATLEEDSWVRQAASFLRPSDSTVVTLSTALRATYRAVHRDLQAASGDPVMRGRDVFMYETFGNEDFFGDVLGLHTLLNSVPPGAAVGLGVQVDITRVPQPIVDVLTGDDFAAKQAALENPAITRALIKAGAVIGVVGRYDDQTSDVMTSAAITCGLCHVNASPTEFELSPGQFVALPIGQPQFDGVPNSGLDAGAILALTPTAQAVGLSNLLNGWGPGRFDVRALDLPNIDRNPLEDGVDNPTSYPPIWNFVDLSEQNYLIGWDGLFVDNGVSNNALASISEAVYDLIFHGNGAFGIPPFATEGGNGGTIPPELSVVPPQSLVDALINSELERPGNDVLPPARLLDLQSFMQSIVSPAPGSFDESLAEAGFELFHGVANCAACHQTAEFTGPGLHSITASAPAGGLEAGIKVPGLRGISRTAPYFHDASAGDLQAVVDRYVERGMGTPDLSAAQRSAIVEYLKSL
;
A
#
# COMPACT_ATOMS: atom_id res chain seq x y z
N MET A 1 -6.20 7.03 -71.54
CA MET A 1 -5.88 8.24 -72.33
C MET A 1 -5.82 9.42 -71.37
N LYS A 2 -4.68 10.14 -71.37
CA LYS A 2 -4.49 11.61 -71.24
C LYS A 2 -5.58 12.40 -70.48
N THR A 3 -5.35 13.28 -69.51
CA THR A 3 -4.24 14.21 -69.23
C THR A 3 -4.64 15.06 -68.00
N ASN A 4 -3.69 15.45 -67.16
CA ASN A 4 -3.80 16.61 -66.23
C ASN A 4 -3.72 17.92 -67.06
N PRO A 5 -4.26 19.09 -66.65
CA PRO A 5 -3.48 19.99 -65.76
C PRO A 5 -4.23 21.05 -64.90
N GLU A 6 -3.59 21.39 -63.77
CA GLU A 6 -3.26 22.71 -63.18
C GLU A 6 -4.24 23.92 -63.00
N ARG A 7 -4.18 24.45 -61.75
CA ARG A 7 -4.12 25.85 -61.25
C ARG A 7 -5.38 26.72 -61.14
N GLY A 8 -5.58 27.32 -59.94
CA GLY A 8 -6.35 28.55 -59.74
C GLY A 8 -6.64 28.91 -58.28
N LEU A 9 -6.10 30.05 -57.82
CA LEU A 9 -6.14 30.66 -56.48
C LEU A 9 -7.54 31.04 -55.93
N CYS A 10 -7.54 31.17 -54.58
CA CYS A 10 -8.20 32.20 -53.74
C CYS A 10 -9.66 32.04 -53.24
N HIS A 11 -9.74 32.14 -51.91
CA HIS A 11 -10.80 32.72 -51.06
C HIS A 11 -12.13 31.98 -50.86
N LEU A 12 -12.27 31.36 -49.69
CA LEU A 12 -13.27 31.61 -48.63
C LEU A 12 -13.49 30.29 -47.86
N VAL A 13 -13.02 30.18 -46.61
CA VAL A 13 -13.80 29.50 -45.57
C VAL A 13 -13.55 30.19 -44.23
N THR A 14 -14.66 30.73 -43.75
CA THR A 14 -15.02 31.26 -42.44
C THR A 14 -14.50 30.46 -41.24
N SER A 15 -14.00 31.25 -40.28
CA SER A 15 -13.78 31.01 -38.86
C SER A 15 -14.68 29.97 -38.18
N PHE A 16 -14.05 29.02 -37.49
CA PHE A 16 -14.55 28.47 -36.22
C PHE A 16 -13.44 28.65 -35.18
N PHE A 17 -13.72 29.51 -34.19
CA PHE A 17 -12.85 29.76 -33.05
C PHE A 17 -12.88 28.53 -32.11
N VAL A 18 -11.74 27.85 -31.98
CA VAL A 18 -11.46 27.01 -30.82
C VAL A 18 -10.62 27.87 -29.86
N ASN A 19 -11.20 28.18 -28.71
CA ASN A 19 -10.50 28.88 -27.62
C ASN A 19 -9.49 27.91 -26.98
N SER A 20 -8.26 27.89 -27.49
CA SER A 20 -7.10 27.35 -26.77
C SER A 20 -6.39 28.53 -26.10
N LEU A 21 -6.60 28.72 -24.79
CA LEU A 21 -5.73 29.58 -23.99
C LEU A 21 -4.39 28.88 -23.83
N ALA A 22 -3.46 29.15 -24.75
CA ALA A 22 -2.05 28.83 -24.55
C ALA A 22 -1.49 29.81 -23.52
N ILE A 23 -1.21 29.34 -22.30
CA ILE A 23 -0.42 30.09 -21.31
C ILE A 23 1.02 30.11 -21.84
N LEU A 24 1.39 31.22 -22.46
CA LEU A 24 2.75 31.48 -22.91
C LEU A 24 3.62 31.72 -21.65
N SER A 25 4.24 30.67 -21.12
CA SER A 25 5.20 30.79 -20.03
C SER A 25 6.47 31.43 -20.58
N LEU A 26 6.76 32.68 -20.19
CA LEU A 26 8.01 33.35 -20.54
C LEU A 26 9.15 32.67 -19.77
N ILE A 27 9.95 31.86 -20.44
CA ILE A 27 11.23 31.38 -19.89
C ILE A 27 12.21 32.55 -19.97
N VAL A 28 12.51 33.17 -18.84
CA VAL A 28 13.52 34.23 -18.76
C VAL A 28 14.85 33.60 -18.37
N SER A 29 15.70 33.33 -19.38
CA SER A 29 17.07 32.87 -19.15
C SER A 29 17.99 34.06 -18.85
N TYR A 30 18.58 34.09 -17.65
CA TYR A 30 19.57 35.11 -17.28
C TYR A 30 21.01 34.61 -17.54
N PRO A 31 21.96 35.48 -17.92
CA PRO A 31 23.35 35.10 -18.13
C PRO A 31 24.02 34.65 -16.83
N ALA A 32 24.84 33.60 -16.91
CA ALA A 32 25.61 33.07 -15.79
C ALA A 32 26.63 34.10 -15.27
N LEU A 33 26.64 34.33 -13.95
CA LEU A 33 27.71 35.02 -13.25
C LEU A 33 28.78 34.00 -12.81
N ALA A 34 30.05 34.35 -12.99
CA ALA A 34 31.19 33.45 -12.83
C ALA A 34 31.24 32.75 -11.46
N ALA A 35 31.41 31.43 -11.47
CA ALA A 35 31.62 30.61 -10.29
C ALA A 35 32.91 31.04 -9.57
N GLY A 36 32.76 31.64 -8.38
CA GLY A 36 33.85 31.82 -7.43
C GLY A 36 34.32 30.46 -6.92
N LYS A 37 35.63 30.31 -6.69
CA LYS A 37 36.22 29.06 -6.19
C LYS A 37 35.61 28.69 -4.81
N SER A 38 35.27 27.41 -4.67
CA SER A 38 34.32 26.81 -3.71
C SER A 38 32.86 27.04 -4.11
N GLY A 39 32.11 25.96 -4.38
CA GLY A 39 30.75 25.96 -4.96
C GLY A 39 29.66 26.69 -4.17
N VAL A 40 30.00 27.55 -3.20
CA VAL A 40 29.10 28.43 -2.45
C VAL A 40 29.04 29.79 -3.16
N GLY A 41 27.85 30.24 -3.54
CA GLY A 41 27.74 31.47 -4.33
C GLY A 41 26.33 31.80 -4.79
N LEU A 42 26.17 32.96 -5.42
CA LEU A 42 24.92 33.35 -6.08
C LEU A 42 24.71 32.53 -7.34
N VAL A 43 23.52 31.96 -7.49
CA VAL A 43 23.16 31.08 -8.62
C VAL A 43 22.13 31.73 -9.52
N LEU A 44 21.13 32.37 -8.91
CA LEU A 44 20.01 32.99 -9.59
C LEU A 44 19.62 34.25 -8.80
N GLU A 45 19.50 35.36 -9.50
CA GLU A 45 18.89 36.59 -9.00
C GLU A 45 17.97 37.13 -10.08
N ALA A 46 16.68 37.26 -9.78
CA ALA A 46 15.68 37.67 -10.76
C ALA A 46 14.59 38.53 -10.12
N GLU A 47 14.06 39.47 -10.90
CA GLU A 47 12.85 40.19 -10.53
C GLU A 47 11.63 39.31 -10.81
N VAL A 48 10.68 39.29 -9.87
CA VAL A 48 9.44 38.52 -9.95
C VAL A 48 8.28 39.48 -9.84
N SER A 49 7.43 39.51 -10.88
CA SER A 49 6.16 40.23 -10.85
C SER A 49 5.16 39.48 -9.99
N ALA A 50 4.45 40.19 -9.10
CA ALA A 50 3.36 39.59 -8.33
C ALA A 50 2.19 39.13 -9.21
N GLU A 51 1.89 39.89 -10.26
CA GLU A 51 0.80 39.58 -11.17
C GLU A 51 1.15 38.37 -12.05
N ALA A 52 2.29 38.42 -12.74
CA ALA A 52 2.65 37.43 -13.74
C ALA A 52 3.34 36.17 -13.18
N GLY A 53 4.05 36.27 -12.06
CA GLY A 53 4.91 35.18 -11.59
C GLY A 53 6.06 34.89 -12.57
N GLY A 54 6.43 33.62 -12.73
CA GLY A 54 7.41 33.18 -13.72
C GLY A 54 8.09 31.84 -13.40
N VAL A 55 8.83 31.32 -14.37
CA VAL A 55 9.74 30.17 -14.22
C VAL A 55 11.16 30.69 -14.30
N PHE A 56 11.95 30.45 -13.25
CA PHE A 56 13.31 30.97 -13.11
C PHE A 56 14.29 29.80 -12.99
N SER A 57 15.18 29.66 -13.97
CA SER A 57 16.17 28.59 -14.01
C SER A 57 17.55 29.12 -13.68
N ALA A 58 18.35 28.30 -12.99
CA ALA A 58 19.78 28.57 -12.84
C ALA A 58 20.50 28.53 -14.19
N GLY A 59 21.65 29.21 -14.27
CA GLY A 59 22.47 29.22 -15.50
C GLY A 59 22.98 27.83 -15.91
N PRO A 60 23.62 27.70 -17.09
CA PRO A 60 23.96 26.40 -17.71
C PRO A 60 24.78 25.43 -16.86
N GLY A 61 25.49 25.91 -15.83
CA GLY A 61 26.27 25.08 -14.89
C GLY A 61 25.47 24.41 -13.77
N MET A 62 24.15 24.66 -13.68
CA MET A 62 23.22 24.04 -12.73
C MET A 62 21.89 23.72 -13.43
N ALA A 63 21.98 22.95 -14.52
CA ALA A 63 20.80 22.45 -15.22
C ALA A 63 19.87 21.71 -14.24
N GLY A 64 18.56 21.94 -14.34
CA GLY A 64 17.55 21.32 -13.47
C GLY A 64 17.12 22.15 -12.25
N LEU A 65 17.94 23.09 -11.76
CA LEU A 65 17.53 23.99 -10.67
C LEU A 65 16.52 25.03 -11.18
N THR A 66 15.25 24.89 -10.79
CA THR A 66 14.19 25.82 -11.18
C THR A 66 13.35 26.25 -9.97
N VAL A 67 12.90 27.51 -9.99
CA VAL A 67 11.89 28.04 -9.08
C VAL A 67 10.76 28.59 -9.93
N THR A 68 9.56 28.08 -9.73
CA THR A 68 8.36 28.50 -10.45
C THR A 68 7.39 29.15 -9.48
N LEU A 69 7.00 30.39 -9.78
CA LEU A 69 5.95 31.11 -9.07
C LEU A 69 4.74 31.26 -9.99
N PRO A 70 3.57 30.71 -9.62
CA PRO A 70 2.37 30.88 -10.43
C PRO A 70 1.91 32.36 -10.43
N PRO A 71 1.12 32.79 -11.45
CA PRO A 71 0.52 34.12 -11.47
C PRO A 71 -0.29 34.40 -10.19
N GLY A 72 -0.11 35.60 -9.62
CA GLY A 72 -0.73 36.02 -8.37
C GLY A 72 -0.19 35.31 -7.12
N ALA A 73 0.95 34.62 -7.19
CA ALA A 73 1.54 33.95 -6.03
C ALA A 73 2.04 34.93 -4.96
N LEU A 74 2.46 36.14 -5.34
CA LEU A 74 3.03 37.11 -4.41
C LEU A 74 2.05 38.25 -4.13
N SER A 75 2.07 38.78 -2.92
CA SER A 75 1.28 39.98 -2.56
C SER A 75 1.83 41.28 -3.18
N LYS A 76 3.06 41.27 -3.67
CA LYS A 76 3.76 42.37 -4.36
C LYS A 76 5.03 41.86 -5.04
N ASP A 77 5.59 42.66 -5.94
CA ASP A 77 6.82 42.32 -6.64
C ASP A 77 7.96 42.00 -5.68
N ALA A 78 8.78 41.04 -6.07
CA ALA A 78 9.88 40.53 -5.27
C ALA A 78 11.15 40.37 -6.09
N THR A 79 12.27 40.20 -5.40
CA THR A 79 13.52 39.69 -5.96
C THR A 79 13.72 38.27 -5.45
N LEU A 80 13.76 37.31 -6.37
CA LEU A 80 14.16 35.93 -6.09
C LEU A 80 15.69 35.88 -6.04
N VAL A 81 16.23 35.29 -4.98
CA VAL A 81 17.67 35.07 -4.79
C VAL A 81 17.89 33.62 -4.40
N VAL A 82 18.68 32.89 -5.20
CA VAL A 82 19.10 31.52 -4.93
C VAL A 82 20.62 31.46 -4.78
N ARG A 83 21.07 30.84 -3.70
CA ARG A 83 22.50 30.67 -3.40
C ARG A 83 22.80 29.23 -3.04
N VAL A 84 23.89 28.67 -3.57
CA VAL A 84 24.47 27.46 -2.97
C VAL A 84 25.13 27.86 -1.65
N VAL A 85 24.92 27.08 -0.60
CA VAL A 85 25.44 27.32 0.74
C VAL A 85 26.07 26.05 1.31
N GLY A 86 27.16 26.18 2.08
CA GLY A 86 27.76 25.06 2.81
C GLY A 86 27.03 24.79 4.13
N ALA A 87 25.76 24.41 4.08
CA ALA A 87 24.96 24.10 5.26
C ALA A 87 25.42 22.79 5.93
N LYS A 88 25.56 22.79 7.26
CA LYS A 88 26.06 21.66 8.06
C LYS A 88 24.99 21.05 8.96
N GLY A 89 23.81 20.75 8.40
CA GLY A 89 22.76 20.03 9.13
C GLY A 89 22.98 18.52 9.12
N GLU A 90 22.56 17.85 10.18
CA GLU A 90 22.51 16.40 10.28
C GLU A 90 21.36 15.83 9.42
N LEU A 91 21.65 14.75 8.69
CA LEU A 91 20.63 13.98 7.97
C LEU A 91 20.17 12.82 8.86
N ALA A 92 18.92 12.39 8.68
CA ALA A 92 18.48 11.15 9.32
C ALA A 92 19.34 9.97 8.86
N SER A 93 19.42 8.91 9.69
CA SER A 93 20.21 7.70 9.36
C SER A 93 19.77 7.01 8.07
N THR A 94 18.52 7.21 7.65
CA THR A 94 17.92 6.70 6.42
C THR A 94 18.13 7.61 5.22
N GLN A 95 18.88 8.70 5.37
CA GLN A 95 19.05 9.71 4.35
C GLN A 95 20.49 9.89 3.92
N THR A 96 20.67 10.09 2.62
CA THR A 96 21.93 10.52 2.03
C THR A 96 21.73 11.79 1.21
N ALA A 97 22.77 12.62 1.18
CA ALA A 97 22.80 13.81 0.33
C ALA A 97 22.73 13.41 -1.14
N ALA A 98 21.79 14.00 -1.90
CA ALA A 98 21.67 13.79 -3.35
C ALA A 98 21.87 15.08 -4.16
N SER A 99 22.28 16.17 -3.49
CA SER A 99 22.63 17.45 -4.11
C SER A 99 23.34 18.38 -3.11
N ASP A 100 23.85 19.49 -3.65
CA ASP A 100 24.22 20.70 -2.90
C ASP A 100 23.04 21.28 -2.07
N SER A 101 23.35 22.19 -1.15
CA SER A 101 22.32 22.92 -0.38
C SER A 101 22.05 24.30 -0.96
N TYR A 102 20.78 24.62 -1.18
CA TYR A 102 20.33 25.84 -1.85
C TYR A 102 19.50 26.71 -0.91
N ARG A 103 19.99 27.91 -0.61
CA ARG A 103 19.20 28.95 0.07
C ARG A 103 18.39 29.72 -0.95
N ILE A 104 17.07 29.58 -0.89
CA ILE A 104 16.11 30.26 -1.75
C ILE A 104 15.41 31.34 -0.94
N GLN A 105 15.38 32.58 -1.46
CA GLN A 105 14.83 33.75 -0.78
C GLN A 105 14.00 34.61 -1.73
N LEU A 106 12.82 35.02 -1.30
CA LEU A 106 12.00 36.06 -1.92
C LEU A 106 12.09 37.33 -1.07
N LYS A 107 12.58 38.42 -1.66
CA LYS A 107 12.75 39.71 -0.98
C LYS A 107 11.76 40.73 -1.54
N SER A 108 11.02 41.40 -0.65
CA SER A 108 10.09 42.47 -1.02
C SER A 108 10.79 43.57 -1.82
N ARG A 109 10.19 44.03 -2.93
CA ARG A 109 10.59 45.27 -3.59
C ARG A 109 9.74 46.42 -3.05
N GLY A 110 10.36 47.24 -2.20
CA GLY A 110 9.70 48.41 -1.59
C GLY A 110 9.32 48.20 -0.12
N LYS A 111 8.48 49.09 0.42
CA LYS A 111 8.08 49.07 1.84
C LYS A 111 6.94 48.05 2.09
N GLY A 112 6.96 47.47 3.30
CA GLY A 112 5.92 46.56 3.79
C GLY A 112 6.24 45.08 3.57
N GLN A 113 5.49 44.21 4.25
CA GLN A 113 5.71 42.77 4.30
C GLN A 113 5.34 42.10 2.97
N LEU A 114 6.18 41.16 2.51
CA LEU A 114 5.89 40.26 1.41
C LEU A 114 5.15 39.04 1.96
N ALA A 115 4.19 38.51 1.20
CA ALA A 115 3.52 37.26 1.49
C ALA A 115 3.46 36.41 0.23
N LEU A 116 3.64 35.10 0.39
CA LEU A 116 3.46 34.11 -0.65
C LEU A 116 2.06 33.50 -0.47
N LEU A 117 1.13 33.89 -1.34
CA LEU A 117 -0.30 33.57 -1.32
C LEU A 117 -0.61 32.22 -1.97
N LYS A 118 0.27 31.76 -2.88
CA LYS A 118 0.22 30.43 -3.49
C LYS A 118 1.60 29.81 -3.38
N PRO A 119 1.73 28.50 -3.14
CA PRO A 119 3.04 27.85 -3.07
C PRO A 119 3.87 28.10 -4.32
N MET A 120 5.17 28.31 -4.15
CA MET A 120 6.14 28.21 -5.24
C MET A 120 6.54 26.76 -5.42
N LYS A 121 6.86 26.37 -6.64
CA LYS A 121 7.40 25.06 -6.98
C LYS A 121 8.91 25.16 -7.13
N ILE A 122 9.65 24.31 -6.44
CA ILE A 122 11.12 24.26 -6.48
C ILE A 122 11.51 22.90 -7.06
N ALA A 123 12.30 22.89 -8.13
CA ALA A 123 12.96 21.68 -8.62
C ALA A 123 14.45 21.76 -8.34
N LEU A 124 15.01 20.72 -7.73
CA LEU A 124 16.45 20.60 -7.44
C LEU A 124 17.04 19.46 -8.28
N PRO A 125 18.22 19.65 -8.89
CA PRO A 125 18.91 18.56 -9.59
C PRO A 125 19.40 17.51 -8.60
N LEU A 126 19.42 16.26 -9.05
CA LEU A 126 19.98 15.11 -8.35
C LEU A 126 21.36 14.76 -8.91
N ASP A 127 22.29 14.41 -8.03
CA ASP A 127 23.61 13.90 -8.42
C ASP A 127 23.51 12.53 -9.13
N SER A 128 22.49 11.73 -8.77
CA SER A 128 22.11 10.49 -9.44
C SER A 128 20.62 10.21 -9.21
N LEU A 129 19.98 9.44 -10.10
CA LEU A 129 18.63 8.93 -9.83
C LEU A 129 18.64 7.93 -8.66
N PRO A 130 17.58 7.89 -7.84
CA PRO A 130 17.46 6.89 -6.78
C PRO A 130 17.26 5.49 -7.38
N VAL A 131 17.78 4.47 -6.71
CA VAL A 131 17.51 3.06 -7.02
C VAL A 131 16.63 2.50 -5.91
N HIS A 132 15.40 2.09 -6.24
CA HIS A 132 14.48 1.50 -5.29
C HIS A 132 15.17 0.39 -4.46
N PRO A 133 15.08 0.38 -3.10
CA PRO A 133 14.11 1.06 -2.23
C PRO A 133 14.37 2.55 -1.95
N GLN A 134 15.36 3.17 -2.57
CA GLN A 134 15.56 4.61 -2.45
C GLN A 134 14.46 5.39 -3.16
N ILE A 135 14.07 6.49 -2.53
CA ILE A 135 13.24 7.54 -3.12
C ILE A 135 13.95 8.88 -3.02
N ALA A 136 13.68 9.77 -3.97
CA ALA A 136 14.20 11.13 -3.93
C ALA A 136 13.19 12.06 -3.26
N GLU A 137 13.65 12.84 -2.29
CA GLU A 137 12.84 13.82 -1.56
C GLU A 137 13.60 15.15 -1.46
N ILE A 138 12.88 16.23 -1.16
CA ILE A 138 13.49 17.49 -0.74
C ILE A 138 13.41 17.62 0.78
N ALA A 139 14.53 18.01 1.39
CA ALA A 139 14.63 18.36 2.79
C ALA A 139 14.93 19.86 2.96
N THR A 140 14.44 20.45 4.05
CA THR A 140 14.72 21.81 4.48
C THR A 140 15.57 21.79 5.74
N LEU A 141 16.53 22.70 5.85
CA LEU A 141 17.33 22.85 7.07
C LEU A 141 16.52 23.58 8.15
N GLU A 142 16.29 22.91 9.27
CA GLU A 142 15.67 23.44 10.48
C GLU A 142 16.66 23.32 11.63
N GLU A 143 17.04 24.44 12.24
CA GLU A 143 18.10 24.51 13.24
C GLU A 143 19.39 23.85 12.71
N ASP A 144 19.75 22.69 13.26
CA ASP A 144 20.94 21.91 12.89
C ASP A 144 20.59 20.55 12.22
N SER A 145 19.34 20.36 11.75
CA SER A 145 18.86 19.11 11.15
C SER A 145 18.16 19.32 9.81
N TRP A 146 18.29 18.36 8.91
CA TRP A 146 17.54 18.32 7.66
C TRP A 146 16.19 17.62 7.85
N VAL A 147 15.11 18.38 7.72
CA VAL A 147 13.74 17.90 7.88
C VAL A 147 13.10 17.72 6.50
N ARG A 148 12.57 16.53 6.24
CA ARG A 148 11.87 16.20 4.98
C ARG A 148 10.70 17.15 4.76
N GLN A 149 10.47 17.54 3.51
CA GLN A 149 9.20 18.14 3.12
C GLN A 149 8.13 17.05 3.04
N ALA A 150 6.89 17.41 3.37
CA ALA A 150 5.74 16.50 3.29
C ALA A 150 5.45 16.02 1.87
N ALA A 151 5.90 16.77 0.86
CA ALA A 151 5.58 16.53 -0.54
C ALA A 151 6.85 16.62 -1.39
N SER A 152 7.15 15.56 -2.15
CA SER A 152 8.19 15.55 -3.19
C SER A 152 7.72 14.77 -4.40
N PHE A 153 8.15 15.17 -5.59
CA PHE A 153 7.87 14.47 -6.85
C PHE A 153 9.17 14.34 -7.65
N LEU A 154 9.54 13.10 -8.00
CA LEU A 154 10.71 12.83 -8.84
C LEU A 154 10.34 13.01 -10.33
N ARG A 155 11.20 13.70 -11.07
CA ARG A 155 11.23 13.71 -12.54
C ARG A 155 12.40 12.86 -13.03
N PRO A 156 12.17 11.59 -13.40
CA PRO A 156 13.22 10.77 -13.98
C PRO A 156 13.82 11.35 -15.27
N SER A 157 13.04 12.08 -16.08
CA SER A 157 13.46 12.54 -17.40
C SER A 157 14.64 13.53 -17.39
N ASP A 158 14.74 14.36 -16.35
CA ASP A 158 15.78 15.39 -16.19
C ASP A 158 16.56 15.26 -14.88
N SER A 159 16.35 14.18 -14.12
CA SER A 159 16.99 13.92 -12.82
C SER A 159 16.78 15.06 -11.83
N THR A 160 15.55 15.56 -11.72
CA THR A 160 15.19 16.56 -10.71
C THR A 160 14.16 16.02 -9.72
N VAL A 161 14.17 16.54 -8.50
CA VAL A 161 13.08 16.34 -7.53
C VAL A 161 12.42 17.68 -7.26
N VAL A 162 11.09 17.66 -7.15
CA VAL A 162 10.22 18.82 -7.08
C VAL A 162 9.52 18.87 -5.73
N THR A 163 9.37 20.05 -5.14
CA THR A 163 8.54 20.28 -3.95
C THR A 163 7.74 21.58 -4.07
N LEU A 164 6.70 21.72 -3.24
CA LEU A 164 5.94 22.95 -3.09
C LEU A 164 6.30 23.61 -1.76
N SER A 165 6.49 24.93 -1.77
CA SER A 165 6.88 25.68 -0.57
C SER A 165 6.14 27.01 -0.47
N THR A 166 5.74 27.37 0.76
CA THR A 166 5.22 28.70 1.11
C THR A 166 6.26 29.57 1.84
N ALA A 167 7.47 29.04 2.09
CA ALA A 167 8.50 29.74 2.84
C ALA A 167 9.17 30.83 1.99
N LEU A 168 9.11 32.08 2.46
CA LEU A 168 9.79 33.21 1.81
C LEU A 168 11.32 33.10 1.85
N ARG A 169 11.86 32.32 2.79
CA ARG A 169 13.28 32.04 2.93
C ARG A 169 13.46 30.69 3.61
N ALA A 170 14.11 29.76 2.93
CA ALA A 170 14.59 28.52 3.54
C ALA A 170 15.84 28.00 2.82
N THR A 171 16.45 26.96 3.37
CA THR A 171 17.57 26.25 2.75
C THR A 171 17.11 24.84 2.43
N TYR A 172 17.16 24.46 1.16
CA TYR A 172 16.68 23.18 0.66
C TYR A 172 17.84 22.34 0.15
N ARG A 173 17.64 21.03 0.11
CA ARG A 173 18.48 20.09 -0.64
C ARG A 173 17.64 18.90 -1.10
N ALA A 174 18.05 18.26 -2.18
CA ALA A 174 17.61 16.91 -2.49
C ALA A 174 18.35 15.88 -1.62
N VAL A 175 17.62 14.87 -1.18
CA VAL A 175 18.13 13.70 -0.45
C VAL A 175 17.60 12.43 -1.10
N HIS A 176 18.38 11.35 -1.02
CA HIS A 176 17.82 10.01 -1.17
C HIS A 176 17.45 9.51 0.21
N ARG A 177 16.23 8.98 0.34
CA ARG A 177 15.77 8.26 1.51
C ARG A 177 15.66 6.78 1.17
N ASP A 178 16.30 5.95 1.96
CA ASP A 178 16.09 4.51 1.93
C ASP A 178 14.78 4.19 2.69
N LEU A 179 13.80 3.57 2.01
CA LEU A 179 12.65 2.97 2.71
C LEU A 179 13.14 1.91 3.68
N GLN A 180 12.55 1.87 4.87
CA GLN A 180 13.08 1.07 5.97
C GLN A 180 12.56 -0.36 5.91
N ALA A 181 13.49 -1.30 6.11
CA ALA A 181 13.19 -2.72 6.15
C ALA A 181 14.00 -3.42 7.26
N ALA A 182 13.36 -4.33 7.97
CA ALA A 182 14.05 -5.30 8.81
C ALA A 182 14.86 -6.29 7.94
N SER A 183 15.94 -6.84 8.49
CA SER A 183 16.80 -7.81 7.80
C SER A 183 17.41 -8.82 8.78
N GLY A 184 18.05 -9.87 8.24
CA GLY A 184 18.75 -10.89 9.01
C GLY A 184 17.91 -12.13 9.34
N ASP A 185 18.44 -13.00 10.20
CA ASP A 185 17.84 -14.30 10.52
C ASP A 185 16.38 -14.25 11.03
N PRO A 186 15.97 -13.25 11.85
CA PRO A 186 14.57 -13.12 12.27
C PRO A 186 13.58 -13.02 11.12
N VAL A 187 13.94 -12.32 10.03
CA VAL A 187 13.11 -12.21 8.82
C VAL A 187 12.89 -13.57 8.19
N MET A 188 13.94 -14.38 8.09
CA MET A 188 13.86 -15.70 7.48
C MET A 188 13.01 -16.67 8.31
N ARG A 189 13.18 -16.67 9.64
CA ARG A 189 12.34 -17.47 10.54
C ARG A 189 10.89 -16.99 10.55
N GLY A 190 10.69 -15.68 10.49
CA GLY A 190 9.36 -15.05 10.44
C GLY A 190 8.61 -15.40 9.17
N ARG A 191 9.30 -15.49 8.04
CA ARG A 191 8.71 -15.96 6.78
C ARG A 191 8.20 -17.38 6.88
N ASP A 192 8.92 -18.26 7.57
CA ASP A 192 8.47 -19.65 7.79
C ASP A 192 7.24 -19.68 8.72
N VAL A 193 7.18 -18.82 9.74
CA VAL A 193 5.97 -18.64 10.55
C VAL A 193 4.81 -18.18 9.66
N PHE A 194 5.01 -17.12 8.87
CA PHE A 194 4.00 -16.53 7.98
C PHE A 194 3.38 -17.55 7.00
N MET A 195 4.19 -18.48 6.50
CA MET A 195 3.79 -19.44 5.48
C MET A 195 3.17 -20.74 6.02
N TYR A 196 3.56 -21.17 7.22
CA TYR A 196 3.30 -22.54 7.69
C TYR A 196 2.73 -22.63 9.10
N GLU A 197 2.78 -21.55 9.88
CA GLU A 197 2.19 -21.55 11.20
C GLU A 197 0.68 -21.36 11.12
N THR A 198 -0.06 -22.27 11.74
CA THR A 198 -1.53 -22.27 11.71
C THR A 198 -2.11 -21.53 12.89
N PHE A 199 -1.31 -21.30 13.94
CA PHE A 199 -1.79 -20.76 15.20
C PHE A 199 -2.99 -21.57 15.71
N GLY A 200 -3.00 -22.90 15.54
CA GLY A 200 -4.10 -23.75 15.99
C GLY A 200 -5.46 -23.54 15.30
N ASN A 201 -5.56 -22.73 14.24
CA ASN A 201 -6.86 -22.41 13.62
C ASN A 201 -7.55 -23.59 12.92
N GLU A 202 -6.92 -24.78 12.88
CA GLU A 202 -7.58 -26.04 12.55
C GLU A 202 -8.78 -26.34 13.45
N ASP A 203 -8.78 -25.88 14.70
CA ASP A 203 -9.88 -26.06 15.64
C ASP A 203 -11.17 -25.41 15.09
N PHE A 204 -11.04 -24.28 14.38
CA PHE A 204 -12.17 -23.66 13.69
C PHE A 204 -12.33 -24.14 12.25
N PHE A 205 -11.32 -23.96 11.40
CA PHE A 205 -11.46 -24.27 9.97
C PHE A 205 -11.66 -25.76 9.73
N GLY A 206 -10.94 -26.59 10.47
CA GLY A 206 -11.00 -28.03 10.35
C GLY A 206 -12.18 -28.62 11.11
N ASP A 207 -12.28 -28.36 12.41
CA ASP A 207 -13.20 -29.08 13.29
C ASP A 207 -14.59 -28.46 13.32
N VAL A 208 -14.70 -27.12 13.37
CA VAL A 208 -16.00 -26.43 13.29
C VAL A 208 -16.53 -26.40 11.87
N LEU A 209 -15.74 -25.93 10.89
CA LEU A 209 -16.22 -25.75 9.52
C LEU A 209 -16.16 -27.03 8.68
N GLY A 210 -15.28 -27.99 9.00
CA GLY A 210 -15.12 -29.20 8.19
C GLY A 210 -14.32 -28.98 6.91
N LEU A 211 -13.39 -28.00 6.87
CA LEU A 211 -12.62 -27.64 5.68
C LEU A 211 -11.89 -28.85 5.06
N HIS A 212 -11.32 -29.72 5.90
CA HIS A 212 -10.64 -30.95 5.45
C HIS A 212 -11.56 -31.88 4.62
N THR A 213 -12.87 -31.92 4.91
CA THR A 213 -13.82 -32.75 4.15
C THR A 213 -13.96 -32.25 2.70
N LEU A 214 -14.01 -30.92 2.52
CA LEU A 214 -13.97 -30.29 1.21
C LEU A 214 -12.63 -30.57 0.51
N LEU A 215 -11.52 -30.28 1.19
CA LEU A 215 -10.18 -30.38 0.61
C LEU A 215 -9.79 -31.82 0.21
N ASN A 216 -10.33 -32.83 0.90
CA ASN A 216 -10.12 -34.24 0.55
C ASN A 216 -10.77 -34.63 -0.80
N SER A 217 -11.75 -33.85 -1.26
CA SER A 217 -12.64 -34.19 -2.37
C SER A 217 -12.56 -33.23 -3.55
N VAL A 218 -11.91 -32.06 -3.39
CA VAL A 218 -11.82 -31.05 -4.46
C VAL A 218 -10.65 -31.36 -5.41
N PRO A 219 -10.88 -31.39 -6.74
CA PRO A 219 -9.80 -31.54 -7.71
C PRO A 219 -9.04 -30.23 -7.95
N PRO A 220 -7.77 -30.26 -8.37
CA PRO A 220 -6.95 -29.05 -8.54
C PRO A 220 -7.56 -28.03 -9.49
N GLY A 221 -8.16 -28.47 -10.59
CA GLY A 221 -8.76 -27.57 -11.58
C GLY A 221 -9.91 -26.72 -11.03
N ALA A 222 -10.65 -27.24 -10.04
CA ALA A 222 -11.73 -26.49 -9.38
C ALA A 222 -11.18 -25.43 -8.40
N ALA A 223 -10.06 -25.73 -7.73
CA ALA A 223 -9.46 -24.83 -6.75
C ALA A 223 -8.82 -23.58 -7.39
N VAL A 224 -8.21 -23.73 -8.58
CA VAL A 224 -7.58 -22.60 -9.31
C VAL A 224 -8.59 -21.50 -9.63
N GLY A 225 -9.83 -21.86 -9.96
CA GLY A 225 -10.90 -20.89 -10.25
C GLY A 225 -11.32 -20.04 -9.04
N LEU A 226 -10.94 -20.43 -7.83
CA LEU A 226 -11.23 -19.73 -6.58
C LEU A 226 -10.01 -18.95 -6.04
N GLY A 227 -8.97 -18.78 -6.86
CA GLY A 227 -7.78 -18.00 -6.51
C GLY A 227 -6.78 -18.71 -5.59
N VAL A 228 -6.88 -20.05 -5.48
CA VAL A 228 -5.88 -20.87 -4.80
C VAL A 228 -4.60 -20.94 -5.64
N GLN A 229 -3.45 -20.80 -4.97
CA GLN A 229 -2.14 -20.71 -5.62
C GLN A 229 -1.19 -21.78 -5.10
N VAL A 230 -0.18 -22.14 -5.91
CA VAL A 230 0.73 -23.27 -5.62
C VAL A 230 2.19 -22.82 -5.69
N ASP A 231 2.94 -23.13 -4.63
CA ASP A 231 4.40 -23.03 -4.59
C ASP A 231 5.02 -24.17 -5.42
N ILE A 232 5.57 -23.80 -6.58
CA ILE A 232 6.18 -24.75 -7.52
C ILE A 232 7.37 -25.51 -6.92
N THR A 233 8.06 -24.93 -5.93
CA THR A 233 9.25 -25.54 -5.32
C THR A 233 8.94 -26.73 -4.43
N ARG A 234 7.67 -26.87 -4.05
CA ARG A 234 7.17 -27.93 -3.17
C ARG A 234 6.32 -28.97 -3.90
N VAL A 235 6.05 -28.77 -5.18
CA VAL A 235 5.25 -29.72 -5.98
C VAL A 235 6.01 -31.04 -6.09
N PRO A 236 5.38 -32.18 -5.73
CA PRO A 236 5.98 -33.50 -5.91
C PRO A 236 6.40 -33.75 -7.37
N GLN A 237 7.61 -34.27 -7.57
CA GLN A 237 8.17 -34.52 -8.91
C GLN A 237 7.23 -35.28 -9.86
N PRO A 238 6.49 -36.32 -9.44
CA PRO A 238 5.56 -37.01 -10.34
C PRO A 238 4.46 -36.10 -10.91
N ILE A 239 4.04 -35.06 -10.18
CA ILE A 239 3.05 -34.08 -10.66
C ILE A 239 3.69 -33.13 -11.66
N VAL A 240 4.94 -32.70 -11.40
CA VAL A 240 5.72 -31.88 -12.34
C VAL A 240 5.90 -32.61 -13.67
N ASP A 241 6.27 -33.89 -13.63
CA ASP A 241 6.48 -34.71 -14.82
C ASP A 241 5.20 -34.82 -15.68
N VAL A 242 4.04 -34.97 -15.04
CA VAL A 242 2.74 -35.00 -15.74
C VAL A 242 2.42 -33.65 -16.38
N LEU A 243 2.55 -32.54 -15.65
CA LEU A 243 2.16 -31.22 -16.16
C LEU A 243 3.11 -30.69 -17.24
N THR A 244 4.37 -31.11 -17.22
CA THR A 244 5.39 -30.69 -18.20
C THR A 244 5.56 -31.64 -19.39
N GLY A 245 5.00 -32.85 -19.33
CA GLY A 245 5.05 -33.82 -20.43
C GLY A 245 4.08 -33.51 -21.59
N ASP A 246 4.06 -34.37 -22.61
CA ASP A 246 3.23 -34.19 -23.82
C ASP A 246 1.92 -35.03 -23.78
N ASP A 247 1.63 -35.71 -22.67
CA ASP A 247 0.40 -36.48 -22.50
C ASP A 247 -0.74 -35.60 -21.95
N PHE A 248 -1.47 -34.97 -22.87
CA PHE A 248 -2.59 -34.09 -22.53
C PHE A 248 -3.75 -34.81 -21.81
N ALA A 249 -3.93 -36.11 -22.05
CA ALA A 249 -4.97 -36.88 -21.35
C ALA A 249 -4.57 -37.11 -19.90
N ALA A 250 -3.29 -37.39 -19.62
CA ALA A 250 -2.77 -37.48 -18.27
C ALA A 250 -2.85 -36.13 -17.53
N LYS A 251 -2.59 -35.01 -18.21
CA LYS A 251 -2.77 -33.66 -17.63
C LYS A 251 -4.21 -33.41 -17.20
N GLN A 252 -5.16 -33.67 -18.10
CA GLN A 252 -6.58 -33.50 -17.80
C GLN A 252 -7.00 -34.39 -16.62
N ALA A 253 -6.61 -35.68 -16.64
CA ALA A 253 -6.92 -36.61 -15.56
C ALA A 253 -6.32 -36.16 -14.21
N ALA A 254 -5.12 -35.58 -14.21
CA ALA A 254 -4.50 -35.04 -13.00
C ALA A 254 -5.25 -33.82 -12.46
N LEU A 255 -5.69 -32.91 -13.34
CA LEU A 255 -6.46 -31.71 -12.95
C LEU A 255 -7.85 -32.04 -12.39
N GLU A 256 -8.41 -33.19 -12.74
CA GLU A 256 -9.72 -33.69 -12.29
C GLU A 256 -9.62 -34.64 -11.08
N ASN A 257 -8.42 -34.95 -10.58
CA ASN A 257 -8.21 -35.95 -9.53
C ASN A 257 -7.96 -35.31 -8.14
N PRO A 258 -8.88 -35.47 -7.15
CA PRO A 258 -8.71 -34.95 -5.80
C PRO A 258 -7.47 -35.47 -5.05
N ALA A 259 -6.95 -36.65 -5.42
CA ALA A 259 -5.72 -37.16 -4.82
C ALA A 259 -4.51 -36.25 -5.11
N ILE A 260 -4.53 -35.51 -6.22
CA ILE A 260 -3.49 -34.53 -6.53
C ILE A 260 -3.57 -33.35 -5.58
N THR A 261 -4.76 -32.84 -5.27
CA THR A 261 -4.95 -31.78 -4.25
C THR A 261 -4.39 -32.24 -2.90
N ARG A 262 -4.75 -33.44 -2.45
CA ARG A 262 -4.25 -33.98 -1.17
C ARG A 262 -2.73 -34.13 -1.16
N ALA A 263 -2.14 -34.61 -2.25
CA ALA A 263 -0.69 -34.72 -2.38
C ALA A 263 0.01 -33.34 -2.35
N LEU A 264 -0.57 -32.32 -3.00
CA LEU A 264 -0.06 -30.95 -2.99
C LEU A 264 -0.13 -30.33 -1.58
N ILE A 265 -1.26 -30.48 -0.88
CA ILE A 265 -1.40 -29.98 0.50
C ILE A 265 -0.43 -30.69 1.44
N LYS A 266 -0.30 -32.02 1.33
CA LYS A 266 0.63 -32.81 2.16
C LYS A 266 2.09 -32.41 1.94
N ALA A 267 2.44 -32.03 0.71
CA ALA A 267 3.77 -31.50 0.39
C ALA A 267 3.97 -30.03 0.83
N GLY A 268 2.93 -29.37 1.34
CA GLY A 268 2.93 -27.95 1.67
C GLY A 268 3.07 -27.05 0.43
N ALA A 269 2.61 -27.53 -0.74
CA ALA A 269 2.69 -26.81 -1.99
C ALA A 269 1.50 -25.86 -2.21
N VAL A 270 0.34 -26.13 -1.62
CA VAL A 270 -0.80 -25.18 -1.65
C VAL A 270 -0.49 -24.04 -0.70
N ILE A 271 -0.35 -22.82 -1.23
CA ILE A 271 0.08 -21.67 -0.44
C ILE A 271 -0.96 -21.38 0.64
N GLY A 272 -0.50 -21.42 1.88
CA GLY A 272 -1.27 -21.07 3.06
C GLY A 272 -2.37 -22.05 3.48
N VAL A 273 -2.36 -23.28 2.98
CA VAL A 273 -3.26 -24.37 3.45
C VAL A 273 -2.43 -25.48 4.08
N VAL A 274 -2.77 -25.88 5.30
CA VAL A 274 -2.05 -26.91 6.07
C VAL A 274 -3.00 -28.06 6.42
N GLY A 275 -2.68 -29.27 5.96
CA GLY A 275 -3.42 -30.48 6.32
C GLY A 275 -2.92 -31.09 7.64
N ARG A 276 -3.84 -31.67 8.42
CA ARG A 276 -3.55 -32.50 9.59
C ARG A 276 -3.89 -33.97 9.30
N TYR A 277 -3.09 -34.88 9.85
CA TYR A 277 -3.14 -36.30 9.55
C TYR A 277 -2.89 -37.14 10.81
N ASP A 278 -3.84 -38.01 11.16
CA ASP A 278 -3.67 -38.97 12.26
C ASP A 278 -2.66 -40.08 11.89
N ASP A 279 -2.62 -40.44 10.60
CA ASP A 279 -1.67 -41.37 10.03
C ASP A 279 -0.79 -40.66 8.99
N GLN A 280 0.49 -40.50 9.31
CA GLN A 280 1.47 -39.84 8.44
C GLN A 280 1.69 -40.58 7.11
N THR A 281 1.25 -41.82 6.97
CA THR A 281 1.29 -42.56 5.70
C THR A 281 0.09 -42.28 4.80
N SER A 282 -1.04 -41.84 5.36
CA SER A 282 -2.25 -41.46 4.64
C SER A 282 -2.16 -40.05 4.04
N ASP A 283 -2.72 -39.84 2.86
CA ASP A 283 -2.91 -38.51 2.26
C ASP A 283 -4.30 -37.91 2.58
N VAL A 284 -5.16 -38.66 3.28
CA VAL A 284 -6.48 -38.20 3.72
C VAL A 284 -6.33 -37.37 4.98
N MET A 285 -6.71 -36.10 4.90
CA MET A 285 -6.66 -35.16 6.02
C MET A 285 -7.76 -35.46 7.04
N THR A 286 -7.43 -35.40 8.32
CA THR A 286 -8.38 -35.49 9.45
C THR A 286 -8.81 -34.12 9.95
N SER A 287 -8.00 -33.09 9.71
CA SER A 287 -8.33 -31.68 9.94
C SER A 287 -7.51 -30.79 8.98
N ALA A 288 -7.83 -29.50 8.91
CA ALA A 288 -7.14 -28.56 8.02
C ALA A 288 -7.18 -27.14 8.56
N ALA A 289 -6.10 -26.39 8.31
CA ALA A 289 -5.87 -25.04 8.77
C ALA A 289 -5.45 -24.13 7.62
N ILE A 290 -5.45 -22.82 7.89
CA ILE A 290 -4.93 -21.78 7.00
C ILE A 290 -3.78 -21.01 7.65
N THR A 291 -3.03 -20.25 6.87
CA THR A 291 -1.95 -19.37 7.36
C THR A 291 -2.02 -17.99 6.71
N CYS A 292 -1.20 -17.03 7.18
CA CYS A 292 -1.11 -15.69 6.59
C CYS A 292 -0.78 -15.72 5.08
N GLY A 293 0.00 -16.72 4.65
CA GLY A 293 0.36 -16.91 3.24
C GLY A 293 -0.84 -17.00 2.29
N LEU A 294 -1.99 -17.52 2.75
CA LEU A 294 -3.16 -17.74 1.89
C LEU A 294 -3.68 -16.42 1.27
N CYS A 295 -3.73 -15.36 2.07
CA CYS A 295 -4.27 -14.05 1.67
C CYS A 295 -3.18 -13.07 1.22
N HIS A 296 -1.93 -13.26 1.65
CA HIS A 296 -0.87 -12.26 1.51
C HIS A 296 0.35 -12.70 0.68
N VAL A 297 0.33 -13.91 0.13
CA VAL A 297 1.40 -14.38 -0.77
C VAL A 297 0.81 -14.78 -2.10
N ASN A 298 1.39 -14.23 -3.16
CA ASN A 298 1.10 -14.61 -4.53
C ASN A 298 2.19 -15.53 -5.07
N ALA A 299 1.87 -16.40 -6.02
CA ALA A 299 2.79 -17.17 -6.83
C ALA A 299 2.92 -16.53 -8.20
N SER A 300 4.13 -16.45 -8.75
CA SER A 300 4.31 -16.06 -10.15
C SER A 300 3.59 -17.06 -11.06
N PRO A 301 2.74 -16.63 -12.01
CA PRO A 301 2.10 -17.56 -12.92
C PRO A 301 3.11 -18.28 -13.82
N THR A 302 2.92 -19.57 -14.07
CA THR A 302 3.69 -20.36 -15.04
C THR A 302 2.78 -20.81 -16.17
N GLU A 303 3.26 -20.68 -17.41
CA GLU A 303 2.54 -21.19 -18.59
C GLU A 303 2.70 -22.71 -18.72
N PHE A 304 1.58 -23.41 -18.84
CA PHE A 304 1.54 -24.84 -19.13
C PHE A 304 0.79 -25.09 -20.43
N GLU A 305 1.32 -25.95 -21.28
CA GLU A 305 0.61 -26.42 -22.47
C GLU A 305 -0.42 -27.48 -22.04
N LEU A 306 -1.70 -27.09 -21.94
CA LEU A 306 -2.77 -27.98 -21.47
C LEU A 306 -3.48 -28.74 -22.59
N SER A 307 -3.35 -28.26 -23.82
CA SER A 307 -3.75 -28.95 -25.05
C SER A 307 -2.79 -28.55 -26.18
N PRO A 308 -2.70 -29.30 -27.30
CA PRO A 308 -1.74 -29.01 -28.36
C PRO A 308 -1.78 -27.55 -28.85
N GLY A 309 -0.70 -26.81 -28.62
CA GLY A 309 -0.53 -25.40 -28.97
C GLY A 309 -1.27 -24.41 -28.07
N GLN A 310 -1.89 -24.86 -26.97
CA GLN A 310 -2.64 -24.01 -26.05
C GLN A 310 -1.92 -23.89 -24.70
N PHE A 311 -1.28 -22.75 -24.50
CA PHE A 311 -0.63 -22.38 -23.24
C PHE A 311 -1.61 -21.64 -22.34
N VAL A 312 -1.66 -22.06 -21.08
CA VAL A 312 -2.49 -21.45 -20.03
C VAL A 312 -1.57 -21.07 -18.88
N ALA A 313 -1.57 -19.79 -18.51
CA ALA A 313 -0.90 -19.32 -17.31
C ALA A 313 -1.71 -19.79 -16.08
N LEU A 314 -1.12 -20.67 -15.28
CA LEU A 314 -1.69 -21.13 -14.02
C LEU A 314 -0.97 -20.46 -12.83
N PRO A 315 -1.66 -20.23 -11.69
CA PRO A 315 -1.07 -19.63 -10.49
C PRO A 315 -0.18 -20.64 -9.73
N ILE A 316 0.77 -21.23 -10.44
CA ILE A 316 1.74 -22.20 -9.95
C ILE A 316 3.12 -21.60 -10.22
N GLY A 317 3.90 -21.31 -9.19
CA GLY A 317 5.22 -20.71 -9.35
C GLY A 317 5.91 -20.39 -8.04
N GLN A 318 6.95 -19.57 -8.14
CA GLN A 318 7.71 -19.12 -6.97
C GLN A 318 6.84 -18.18 -6.12
N PRO A 319 6.71 -18.41 -4.80
CA PRO A 319 6.07 -17.47 -3.89
C PRO A 319 6.74 -16.09 -3.93
N GLN A 320 5.92 -15.05 -3.94
CA GLN A 320 6.30 -13.64 -3.94
C GLN A 320 6.01 -13.05 -2.56
N PHE A 321 7.04 -12.51 -1.94
CA PHE A 321 6.97 -11.84 -0.63
C PHE A 321 7.09 -10.32 -0.82
N ASP A 322 6.30 -9.77 -1.72
CA ASP A 322 6.32 -8.35 -2.13
C ASP A 322 5.21 -7.52 -1.45
N GLY A 323 4.43 -8.16 -0.57
CA GLY A 323 3.35 -7.56 0.20
C GLY A 323 2.08 -7.25 -0.59
N VAL A 324 2.00 -7.66 -1.87
CA VAL A 324 0.78 -7.57 -2.66
C VAL A 324 -0.19 -8.68 -2.21
N PRO A 325 -1.44 -8.35 -1.84
CA PRO A 325 -2.39 -9.36 -1.39
C PRO A 325 -2.92 -10.23 -2.55
N ASN A 326 -3.42 -11.42 -2.23
CA ASN A 326 -4.09 -12.32 -3.16
C ASN A 326 -5.54 -11.86 -3.39
N SER A 327 -5.73 -10.84 -4.23
CA SER A 327 -7.06 -10.31 -4.56
C SER A 327 -7.93 -11.27 -5.39
N GLY A 328 -7.37 -12.38 -5.87
CA GLY A 328 -8.09 -13.42 -6.60
C GLY A 328 -8.73 -14.49 -5.72
N LEU A 329 -8.33 -14.62 -4.45
CA LEU A 329 -8.84 -15.64 -3.55
C LEU A 329 -10.30 -15.38 -3.17
N ASP A 330 -11.20 -16.28 -3.55
CA ASP A 330 -12.61 -16.23 -3.13
C ASP A 330 -12.82 -17.09 -1.88
N ALA A 331 -12.38 -16.55 -0.73
CA ALA A 331 -12.50 -17.23 0.55
C ALA A 331 -13.97 -17.53 0.89
N GLY A 332 -14.89 -16.60 0.59
CA GLY A 332 -16.32 -16.79 0.80
C GLY A 332 -16.86 -18.00 0.02
N ALA A 333 -16.59 -18.09 -1.28
CA ALA A 333 -16.99 -19.23 -2.09
C ALA A 333 -16.39 -20.56 -1.61
N ILE A 334 -15.13 -20.56 -1.16
CA ILE A 334 -14.49 -21.76 -0.58
C ILE A 334 -15.22 -22.18 0.71
N LEU A 335 -15.43 -21.23 1.64
CA LEU A 335 -16.11 -21.52 2.90
C LEU A 335 -17.56 -21.95 2.70
N ALA A 336 -18.26 -21.41 1.70
CA ALA A 336 -19.64 -21.77 1.36
C ALA A 336 -19.80 -23.27 0.98
N LEU A 337 -18.71 -23.93 0.58
CA LEU A 337 -18.68 -25.34 0.20
C LEU A 337 -18.41 -26.28 1.38
N THR A 338 -18.11 -25.76 2.57
CA THR A 338 -17.84 -26.62 3.73
C THR A 338 -19.13 -27.24 4.28
N PRO A 339 -19.07 -28.46 4.85
CA PRO A 339 -20.26 -29.16 5.33
C PRO A 339 -21.07 -28.35 6.35
N THR A 340 -20.38 -27.68 7.27
CA THR A 340 -21.03 -26.88 8.32
C THR A 340 -21.72 -25.66 7.72
N ALA A 341 -21.04 -24.91 6.85
CA ALA A 341 -21.63 -23.75 6.20
C ALA A 341 -22.89 -24.10 5.38
N GLN A 342 -22.88 -25.25 4.70
CA GLN A 342 -24.05 -25.77 4.00
C GLN A 342 -25.17 -26.16 4.95
N ALA A 343 -24.85 -26.84 6.06
CA ALA A 343 -25.83 -27.30 7.04
C ALA A 343 -26.56 -26.14 7.75
N VAL A 344 -25.86 -25.04 8.04
CA VAL A 344 -26.43 -23.86 8.69
C VAL A 344 -26.96 -22.80 7.73
N GLY A 345 -26.81 -23.00 6.41
CA GLY A 345 -27.38 -22.13 5.38
C GLY A 345 -26.61 -20.82 5.14
N LEU A 346 -25.30 -20.80 5.40
CA LEU A 346 -24.45 -19.62 5.18
C LEU A 346 -24.05 -19.39 3.72
N SER A 347 -24.38 -20.30 2.80
CA SER A 347 -23.88 -20.24 1.42
C SER A 347 -24.21 -18.93 0.70
N ASN A 348 -25.38 -18.31 0.90
CA ASN A 348 -25.71 -17.05 0.24
C ASN A 348 -24.90 -15.87 0.78
N LEU A 349 -24.68 -15.82 2.10
CA LEU A 349 -23.87 -14.80 2.76
C LEU A 349 -22.43 -14.90 2.24
N LEU A 350 -21.84 -16.09 2.33
CA LEU A 350 -20.44 -16.33 1.97
C LEU A 350 -20.17 -16.13 0.47
N ASN A 351 -21.06 -16.58 -0.43
CA ASN A 351 -20.91 -16.31 -1.86
C ASN A 351 -21.11 -14.82 -2.23
N GLY A 352 -21.66 -14.01 -1.32
CA GLY A 352 -21.80 -12.56 -1.50
C GLY A 352 -20.48 -11.79 -1.36
N TRP A 353 -19.48 -12.40 -0.70
CA TRP A 353 -18.20 -11.75 -0.46
C TRP A 353 -17.33 -11.62 -1.69
N GLY A 354 -17.32 -12.61 -2.59
CA GLY A 354 -16.48 -12.58 -3.78
C GLY A 354 -14.96 -12.48 -3.52
N PRO A 355 -14.15 -12.36 -4.59
CA PRO A 355 -12.69 -12.46 -4.51
C PRO A 355 -12.02 -11.34 -3.72
N GLY A 356 -10.94 -11.68 -3.01
CA GLY A 356 -10.06 -10.75 -2.32
C GLY A 356 -10.64 -10.17 -1.04
N ARG A 357 -11.80 -10.67 -0.59
CA ARG A 357 -12.55 -10.11 0.53
C ARG A 357 -12.89 -11.16 1.59
N PHE A 358 -12.98 -10.72 2.83
CA PHE A 358 -13.30 -11.55 3.98
C PHE A 358 -14.00 -10.73 5.06
N ASP A 359 -15.00 -11.32 5.72
CA ASP A 359 -15.60 -10.75 6.91
C ASP A 359 -15.60 -11.76 8.06
N VAL A 360 -14.62 -11.63 8.94
CA VAL A 360 -14.56 -12.50 10.12
C VAL A 360 -15.74 -12.24 11.06
N ARG A 361 -16.32 -11.04 11.06
CA ARG A 361 -17.41 -10.66 11.98
C ARG A 361 -18.72 -11.33 11.59
N ALA A 362 -18.95 -11.57 10.30
CA ALA A 362 -20.16 -12.21 9.81
C ALA A 362 -20.11 -13.77 9.85
N LEU A 363 -19.05 -14.35 10.42
CA LEU A 363 -18.89 -15.81 10.60
C LEU A 363 -19.49 -16.32 11.93
N ASP A 364 -20.73 -15.96 12.25
CA ASP A 364 -21.45 -16.59 13.38
C ASP A 364 -22.10 -17.91 12.96
N LEU A 365 -21.94 -18.97 13.78
CA LEU A 365 -22.56 -20.27 13.57
C LEU A 365 -23.53 -20.58 14.73
N PRO A 366 -24.76 -20.04 14.71
CA PRO A 366 -25.70 -20.17 15.82
C PRO A 366 -25.87 -21.62 16.29
N ASN A 367 -25.63 -21.84 17.59
CA ASN A 367 -25.72 -23.13 18.30
C ASN A 367 -24.62 -24.17 17.96
N ILE A 368 -23.65 -23.81 17.12
CA ILE A 368 -22.46 -24.62 16.85
C ILE A 368 -21.25 -23.93 17.46
N ASP A 369 -21.01 -22.69 17.04
CA ASP A 369 -19.91 -21.86 17.52
C ASP A 369 -20.32 -20.39 17.41
N ARG A 370 -20.29 -19.67 18.52
CA ARG A 370 -20.78 -18.28 18.57
C ARG A 370 -19.60 -17.35 18.36
N ASN A 371 -19.72 -16.49 17.36
CA ASN A 371 -18.72 -15.46 17.09
C ASN A 371 -18.95 -14.23 17.99
N PRO A 372 -18.06 -13.91 18.94
CA PRO A 372 -18.23 -12.76 19.82
C PRO A 372 -17.99 -11.42 19.12
N LEU A 373 -17.42 -11.41 17.91
CA LEU A 373 -17.29 -10.22 17.07
C LEU A 373 -18.46 -10.00 16.12
N GLU A 374 -19.48 -10.87 16.14
CA GLU A 374 -20.69 -10.73 15.32
C GLU A 374 -21.40 -9.40 15.63
N ASP A 375 -21.53 -8.57 14.60
CA ASP A 375 -22.05 -7.20 14.69
C ASP A 375 -23.38 -7.01 13.94
N GLY A 376 -23.94 -8.09 13.38
CA GLY A 376 -25.19 -8.11 12.64
C GLY A 376 -25.09 -7.54 11.23
N VAL A 377 -23.88 -7.30 10.73
CA VAL A 377 -23.61 -6.67 9.43
C VAL A 377 -22.68 -7.54 8.58
N ASP A 378 -23.09 -7.79 7.34
CA ASP A 378 -22.24 -8.39 6.31
C ASP A 378 -21.58 -7.27 5.49
N ASN A 379 -20.34 -6.93 5.81
CA ASN A 379 -19.57 -5.91 5.10
C ASN A 379 -18.10 -6.31 4.96
N PRO A 380 -17.80 -7.28 4.06
CA PRO A 380 -16.48 -7.86 3.93
C PRO A 380 -15.45 -6.84 3.45
N THR A 381 -14.26 -6.96 4.02
CA THR A 381 -13.14 -6.07 3.74
C THR A 381 -12.11 -6.75 2.84
N SER A 382 -11.43 -5.96 2.04
CA SER A 382 -10.40 -6.41 1.10
C SER A 382 -9.10 -6.63 1.85
N TYR A 383 -8.33 -7.66 1.45
CA TYR A 383 -7.02 -7.92 2.04
C TYR A 383 -6.10 -6.70 1.87
N PRO A 384 -5.55 -6.14 2.96
CA PRO A 384 -4.66 -4.99 2.85
C PRO A 384 -3.28 -5.41 2.32
N PRO A 385 -2.56 -4.50 1.63
CA PRO A 385 -1.15 -4.70 1.36
C PRO A 385 -0.33 -4.66 2.66
N ILE A 386 0.78 -5.39 2.70
CA ILE A 386 1.62 -5.54 3.90
C ILE A 386 3.04 -5.03 3.66
N TRP A 387 3.21 -3.71 3.59
CA TRP A 387 4.51 -3.07 3.41
C TRP A 387 4.68 -1.76 4.18
N ASN A 388 5.92 -1.26 4.25
CA ASN A 388 6.32 -0.01 4.89
C ASN A 388 5.99 0.06 6.39
N PHE A 389 5.89 -1.08 7.08
CA PHE A 389 5.51 -1.09 8.50
C PHE A 389 6.43 -0.25 9.38
N VAL A 390 7.74 -0.25 9.10
CA VAL A 390 8.70 0.58 9.85
C VAL A 390 8.39 2.06 9.62
N ASP A 391 8.30 2.50 8.36
CA ASP A 391 8.04 3.89 8.00
C ASP A 391 6.64 4.39 8.43
N LEU A 392 5.62 3.52 8.38
CA LEU A 392 4.27 3.81 8.85
C LEU A 392 4.20 3.91 10.38
N SER A 393 4.95 3.07 11.10
CA SER A 393 4.99 3.10 12.56
C SER A 393 5.57 4.41 13.10
N GLU A 394 6.57 4.99 12.44
CA GLU A 394 7.11 6.32 12.76
C GLU A 394 6.07 7.44 12.63
N GLN A 395 4.99 7.18 11.90
CA GLN A 395 3.92 8.15 11.61
C GLN A 395 2.64 7.84 12.40
N ASN A 396 2.75 6.98 13.42
CA ASN A 396 1.63 6.48 14.21
C ASN A 396 0.56 5.77 13.37
N TYR A 397 0.89 5.38 12.13
CA TYR A 397 0.11 4.41 11.39
C TYR A 397 0.54 3.02 11.83
N LEU A 398 0.17 2.69 13.07
CA LEU A 398 0.23 1.32 13.54
C LEU A 398 -0.73 0.47 12.71
N ILE A 399 -0.37 -0.80 12.51
CA ILE A 399 -1.14 -1.74 11.69
C ILE A 399 -2.60 -1.64 12.11
N GLY A 400 -3.41 -1.08 11.21
CA GLY A 400 -4.85 -1.10 11.34
C GLY A 400 -5.28 -2.50 10.97
N TRP A 401 -5.49 -3.33 11.98
CA TRP A 401 -6.00 -4.71 12.04
C TRP A 401 -5.05 -5.66 12.83
N ASP A 402 -3.76 -5.79 12.47
CA ASP A 402 -2.85 -6.76 13.12
C ASP A 402 -2.01 -6.26 14.30
N GLY A 403 -2.13 -4.99 14.68
CA GLY A 403 -1.35 -4.42 15.79
C GLY A 403 0.17 -4.43 15.59
N LEU A 404 0.92 -4.08 16.63
CA LEU A 404 2.34 -4.39 16.74
C LEU A 404 2.54 -5.34 17.92
N PHE A 405 3.49 -6.26 17.81
CA PHE A 405 3.97 -7.05 18.93
C PHE A 405 4.81 -6.14 19.84
N VAL A 406 4.32 -5.89 21.05
CA VAL A 406 5.00 -5.02 22.01
C VAL A 406 5.71 -5.87 23.06
N ASP A 407 7.02 -5.78 23.13
CA ASP A 407 7.77 -6.26 24.29
C ASP A 407 7.70 -5.23 25.42
N ASN A 408 6.80 -5.44 26.36
CA ASN A 408 6.64 -4.58 27.54
C ASN A 408 7.39 -5.14 28.77
N GLY A 409 8.10 -6.27 28.65
CA GLY A 409 8.84 -6.91 29.74
C GLY A 409 7.99 -7.49 30.88
N VAL A 410 6.65 -7.52 30.77
CA VAL A 410 5.73 -8.00 31.82
C VAL A 410 4.63 -8.93 31.29
N SER A 411 4.29 -8.88 30.00
CA SER A 411 3.48 -9.87 29.28
C SER A 411 4.33 -10.63 28.24
N ASN A 412 3.82 -11.74 27.73
CA ASN A 412 4.41 -12.65 26.73
C ASN A 412 4.63 -12.03 25.32
N ASN A 413 4.91 -10.73 25.23
CA ASN A 413 4.93 -9.96 23.97
C ASN A 413 3.60 -10.04 23.20
N ALA A 414 2.50 -9.92 23.95
CA ALA A 414 1.14 -9.98 23.44
C ALA A 414 0.91 -9.05 22.23
N LEU A 415 0.09 -9.50 21.28
CA LEU A 415 -0.58 -8.61 20.35
C LEU A 415 -1.50 -7.70 21.18
N ALA A 416 -1.30 -6.38 21.13
CA ALA A 416 -2.25 -5.46 21.73
C ALA A 416 -3.35 -5.08 20.72
N SER A 417 -4.07 -6.05 20.11
CA SER A 417 -4.86 -5.77 18.90
C SER A 417 -6.04 -6.71 18.58
N ILE A 418 -6.83 -6.35 17.57
CA ILE A 418 -7.97 -7.13 17.04
C ILE A 418 -7.58 -8.50 16.47
N SER A 419 -6.36 -8.70 15.97
CA SER A 419 -5.94 -10.03 15.49
C SER A 419 -5.84 -11.06 16.61
N GLU A 420 -5.55 -10.66 17.86
CA GLU A 420 -5.72 -11.52 19.04
C GLU A 420 -7.18 -12.00 19.17
N ALA A 421 -8.14 -11.07 19.09
CA ALA A 421 -9.56 -11.41 19.15
C ALA A 421 -9.99 -12.35 18.02
N VAL A 422 -9.43 -12.21 16.82
CA VAL A 422 -9.75 -13.12 15.71
C VAL A 422 -9.16 -14.52 15.92
N TYR A 423 -7.87 -14.61 16.22
CA TYR A 423 -7.22 -15.92 16.36
C TYR A 423 -7.72 -16.67 17.60
N ASP A 424 -7.83 -16.02 18.75
CA ASP A 424 -8.23 -16.69 20.00
C ASP A 424 -9.75 -16.91 20.08
N LEU A 425 -10.56 -15.86 19.86
CA LEU A 425 -12.00 -15.97 20.09
C LEU A 425 -12.75 -16.66 18.95
N ILE A 426 -12.37 -16.40 17.70
CA ILE A 426 -13.11 -16.90 16.53
C ILE A 426 -12.49 -18.17 15.99
N PHE A 427 -11.19 -18.13 15.71
CA PHE A 427 -10.54 -19.28 15.09
C PHE A 427 -10.17 -20.39 16.08
N HIS A 428 -10.45 -20.17 17.38
CA HIS A 428 -10.08 -21.06 18.47
C HIS A 428 -8.60 -21.42 18.47
N GLY A 429 -7.82 -20.58 17.82
CA GLY A 429 -6.41 -20.73 17.61
C GLY A 429 -5.63 -20.33 18.85
N ASN A 430 -4.34 -20.60 18.79
CA ASN A 430 -3.39 -20.49 19.85
C ASN A 430 -2.29 -19.50 19.47
N GLY A 431 -2.03 -18.51 20.33
CA GLY A 431 -0.83 -17.68 20.25
C GLY A 431 -0.63 -16.87 21.53
N ALA A 432 0.61 -16.44 21.76
CA ALA A 432 1.01 -15.73 22.97
C ALA A 432 0.44 -14.31 22.98
N PHE A 433 -0.76 -14.15 23.54
CA PHE A 433 -1.49 -12.88 23.51
C PHE A 433 -2.02 -12.54 24.90
N GLY A 434 -1.11 -12.19 25.80
CA GLY A 434 -1.45 -11.80 27.15
C GLY A 434 -2.26 -10.50 27.18
N ILE A 435 -3.53 -10.60 27.57
CA ILE A 435 -4.28 -9.49 28.15
C ILE A 435 -3.43 -8.96 29.30
N PRO A 436 -2.92 -7.73 29.21
CA PRO A 436 -1.99 -7.32 30.24
C PRO A 436 -2.73 -7.20 31.59
N PRO A 437 -2.02 -7.26 32.73
CA PRO A 437 -2.61 -7.23 34.08
C PRO A 437 -3.43 -5.97 34.42
N PHE A 438 -3.56 -5.00 33.51
CA PHE A 438 -4.45 -3.85 33.66
C PHE A 438 -5.94 -4.20 33.59
N ALA A 439 -6.32 -5.33 32.99
CA ALA A 439 -7.73 -5.73 32.90
C ALA A 439 -8.24 -6.45 34.16
N THR A 440 -7.35 -6.99 35.01
CA THR A 440 -7.75 -7.89 36.11
C THR A 440 -7.53 -7.32 37.52
N GLU A 441 -6.69 -6.29 37.74
CA GLU A 441 -6.39 -5.83 39.11
C GLU A 441 -6.27 -4.31 39.32
N GLY A 442 -7.13 -3.48 38.71
CA GLY A 442 -7.31 -2.08 39.14
C GLY A 442 -6.03 -1.22 39.26
N GLY A 443 -4.97 -1.60 38.54
CA GLY A 443 -3.65 -1.00 38.64
C GLY A 443 -3.58 0.31 37.85
N ASN A 444 -3.32 1.42 38.55
CA ASN A 444 -2.81 2.63 37.91
C ASN A 444 -1.36 2.37 37.46
N GLY A 445 -1.13 1.96 36.20
CA GLY A 445 0.25 1.72 35.76
C GLY A 445 0.40 1.29 34.30
N GLY A 446 0.48 2.26 33.39
CA GLY A 446 0.94 2.06 32.01
C GLY A 446 0.04 2.74 31.00
N THR A 447 0.53 3.77 30.30
CA THR A 447 -0.14 4.32 29.12
C THR A 447 -0.14 3.27 28.01
N ILE A 448 -1.33 2.83 27.58
CA ILE A 448 -1.48 2.35 26.20
C ILE A 448 -0.93 3.48 25.31
N PRO A 449 0.04 3.22 24.43
CA PRO A 449 0.49 4.22 23.48
C PRO A 449 -0.77 4.82 22.81
N PRO A 450 -0.99 6.15 22.84
CA PRO A 450 -2.18 6.78 22.22
C PRO A 450 -2.37 6.38 20.75
N GLU A 451 -1.37 5.76 20.13
CA GLU A 451 -1.35 5.18 18.79
C GLU A 451 -2.19 3.88 18.66
N LEU A 452 -2.56 3.22 19.77
CA LEU A 452 -3.45 2.06 19.87
C LEU A 452 -4.83 2.41 20.45
N SER A 453 -5.19 3.69 20.49
CA SER A 453 -6.35 4.19 21.25
C SER A 453 -7.72 3.92 20.60
N VAL A 454 -7.93 2.74 20.00
CA VAL A 454 -9.27 2.15 19.98
C VAL A 454 -9.30 1.19 21.16
N VAL A 455 -9.69 1.70 22.32
CA VAL A 455 -9.93 0.84 23.48
C VAL A 455 -11.01 -0.15 23.05
N PRO A 456 -10.74 -1.47 23.02
CA PRO A 456 -11.76 -2.44 22.68
C PRO A 456 -12.95 -2.29 23.66
N PRO A 457 -14.19 -2.49 23.20
CA PRO A 457 -15.34 -2.42 24.08
C PRO A 457 -15.14 -3.41 25.24
N GLN A 458 -15.57 -3.05 26.45
CA GLN A 458 -15.35 -3.87 27.66
C GLN A 458 -15.87 -5.31 27.48
N SER A 459 -16.96 -5.50 26.72
CA SER A 459 -17.48 -6.83 26.39
C SER A 459 -16.49 -7.72 25.63
N LEU A 460 -15.69 -7.14 24.73
CA LEU A 460 -14.64 -7.87 24.01
C LEU A 460 -13.48 -8.20 24.95
N VAL A 461 -13.11 -7.27 25.83
CA VAL A 461 -12.10 -7.51 26.88
C VAL A 461 -12.53 -8.64 27.80
N ASP A 462 -13.78 -8.64 28.26
CA ASP A 462 -14.33 -9.69 29.12
C ASP A 462 -14.36 -11.05 28.40
N ALA A 463 -14.66 -11.07 27.11
CA ALA A 463 -14.63 -12.29 26.28
C ALA A 463 -13.22 -12.87 26.17
N LEU A 464 -12.21 -12.04 25.92
CA LEU A 464 -10.80 -12.44 25.93
C LEU A 464 -10.39 -13.03 27.28
N ILE A 465 -10.74 -12.36 28.39
CA ILE A 465 -10.42 -12.85 29.73
C ILE A 465 -11.04 -14.23 29.98
N ASN A 466 -12.31 -14.41 29.61
CA ASN A 466 -12.99 -15.69 29.78
C ASN A 466 -12.38 -16.79 28.91
N SER A 467 -12.01 -16.49 27.66
CA SER A 467 -11.32 -17.43 26.76
C SER A 467 -10.03 -17.95 27.39
N GLU A 468 -9.19 -17.03 27.90
CA GLU A 468 -7.93 -17.38 28.57
C GLU A 468 -8.14 -18.20 29.85
N LEU A 469 -9.21 -17.92 30.62
CA LEU A 469 -9.56 -18.71 31.79
C LEU A 469 -10.07 -20.12 31.44
N GLU A 470 -10.82 -20.26 30.34
CA GLU A 470 -11.34 -21.54 29.87
C GLU A 470 -10.26 -22.42 29.24
N ARG A 471 -9.25 -21.80 28.62
CA ARG A 471 -8.16 -22.46 27.88
C ARG A 471 -6.77 -21.99 28.36
N PRO A 472 -6.44 -22.18 29.66
CA PRO A 472 -5.20 -21.64 30.23
C PRO A 472 -3.96 -22.26 29.56
N GLY A 473 -3.06 -21.44 29.04
CA GLY A 473 -1.82 -21.89 28.38
C GLY A 473 -1.94 -22.17 26.88
N ASN A 474 -2.87 -21.50 26.19
CA ASN A 474 -3.04 -21.44 24.73
C ASN A 474 -1.86 -20.74 23.98
N ASP A 475 -0.80 -20.31 24.68
CA ASP A 475 0.46 -19.81 24.12
C ASP A 475 1.29 -20.92 23.40
N VAL A 476 0.79 -21.48 22.28
CA VAL A 476 1.48 -22.57 21.56
C VAL A 476 2.82 -22.12 20.95
N LEU A 477 3.01 -20.82 20.74
CA LEU A 477 4.22 -20.26 20.16
C LEU A 477 5.07 -19.48 21.17
N PRO A 478 6.39 -19.72 21.22
CA PRO A 478 7.29 -18.87 21.98
C PRO A 478 7.20 -17.41 21.48
N PRO A 479 7.26 -16.40 22.37
CA PRO A 479 7.22 -14.98 21.99
C PRO A 479 8.23 -14.60 20.91
N ALA A 480 9.39 -15.26 20.88
CA ALA A 480 10.41 -15.07 19.85
C ALA A 480 9.90 -15.36 18.42
N ARG A 481 9.00 -16.33 18.22
CA ARG A 481 8.44 -16.63 16.88
C ARG A 481 7.48 -15.54 16.40
N LEU A 482 6.78 -14.87 17.31
CA LEU A 482 5.93 -13.72 17.01
C LEU A 482 6.77 -12.49 16.64
N LEU A 483 7.87 -12.25 17.36
CA LEU A 483 8.84 -11.20 16.98
C LEU A 483 9.54 -11.49 15.65
N ASP A 484 9.80 -12.76 15.33
CA ASP A 484 10.29 -13.16 14.03
C ASP A 484 9.25 -12.85 12.94
N LEU A 485 7.97 -13.20 13.13
CA LEU A 485 6.87 -12.84 12.22
C LEU A 485 6.78 -11.33 11.99
N GLN A 486 6.86 -10.53 13.06
CA GLN A 486 6.92 -9.06 12.96
C GLN A 486 8.11 -8.61 12.12
N SER A 487 9.28 -9.19 12.35
CA SER A 487 10.49 -8.86 11.59
C SER A 487 10.29 -9.18 10.11
N PHE A 488 9.64 -10.29 9.77
CA PHE A 488 9.30 -10.60 8.39
C PHE A 488 8.37 -9.56 7.76
N MET A 489 7.27 -9.19 8.44
CA MET A 489 6.37 -8.15 7.93
C MET A 489 7.12 -6.81 7.75
N GLN A 490 7.94 -6.42 8.72
CA GLN A 490 8.79 -5.22 8.66
C GLN A 490 9.90 -5.28 7.59
N SER A 491 10.15 -6.43 6.96
CA SER A 491 11.14 -6.54 5.88
C SER A 491 10.61 -6.11 4.50
N ILE A 492 9.30 -5.89 4.39
CA ILE A 492 8.63 -5.62 3.11
C ILE A 492 8.47 -4.10 2.94
N VAL A 493 9.09 -3.57 1.89
CA VAL A 493 8.91 -2.19 1.43
C VAL A 493 7.89 -2.14 0.30
N SER A 494 7.25 -0.99 0.11
CA SER A 494 6.30 -0.78 -0.99
C SER A 494 6.99 -1.01 -2.32
N PRO A 495 6.31 -1.56 -3.34
CA PRO A 495 6.86 -1.69 -4.68
C PRO A 495 7.37 -0.37 -5.26
N ALA A 496 8.27 -0.46 -6.24
CA ALA A 496 8.64 0.70 -7.04
C ALA A 496 7.40 1.30 -7.74
N PRO A 497 7.39 2.63 -8.01
CA PRO A 497 6.33 3.28 -8.75
C PRO A 497 5.98 2.57 -10.06
N GLY A 498 4.70 2.62 -10.43
CA GLY A 498 4.21 2.08 -11.70
C GLY A 498 4.69 2.89 -12.91
N SER A 499 4.26 2.49 -14.11
CA SER A 499 4.44 3.33 -15.30
C SER A 499 3.47 4.51 -15.26
N PHE A 500 3.97 5.73 -15.50
CA PHE A 500 3.15 6.96 -15.52
C PHE A 500 3.61 7.95 -16.62
N ASP A 501 2.72 8.86 -17.00
CA ASP A 501 3.07 10.06 -17.77
C ASP A 501 3.60 11.15 -16.83
N GLU A 502 4.90 11.46 -16.93
CA GLU A 502 5.59 12.38 -16.01
C GLU A 502 4.98 13.79 -16.01
N SER A 503 4.60 14.33 -17.18
CA SER A 503 4.05 15.68 -17.25
C SER A 503 2.66 15.75 -16.60
N LEU A 504 1.84 14.73 -16.79
CA LEU A 504 0.54 14.63 -16.14
C LEU A 504 0.67 14.34 -14.64
N ALA A 505 1.61 13.48 -14.24
CA ALA A 505 1.87 13.16 -12.85
C ALA A 505 2.33 14.40 -12.06
N GLU A 506 3.16 15.26 -12.65
CA GLU A 506 3.52 16.53 -12.01
C GLU A 506 2.33 17.48 -11.86
N ALA A 507 1.48 17.57 -12.89
CA ALA A 507 0.23 18.32 -12.78
C ALA A 507 -0.67 17.72 -11.68
N GLY A 508 -0.72 16.40 -11.56
CA GLY A 508 -1.41 15.67 -10.51
C GLY A 508 -0.84 15.95 -9.13
N PHE A 509 0.49 16.01 -8.98
CA PHE A 509 1.17 16.40 -7.74
C PHE A 509 0.73 17.79 -7.26
N GLU A 510 0.68 18.78 -8.16
CA GLU A 510 0.21 20.13 -7.84
C GLU A 510 -1.27 20.16 -7.44
N LEU A 511 -2.11 19.34 -8.10
CA LEU A 511 -3.53 19.22 -7.75
C LEU A 511 -3.72 18.55 -6.39
N PHE A 512 -3.02 17.43 -6.14
CA PHE A 512 -3.11 16.61 -4.94
C PHE A 512 -2.79 17.41 -3.67
N HIS A 513 -1.70 18.19 -3.71
CA HIS A 513 -1.25 19.07 -2.62
C HIS A 513 -1.89 20.47 -2.68
N GLY A 514 -2.79 20.69 -3.62
CA GLY A 514 -3.44 21.96 -3.87
C GLY A 514 -4.96 21.82 -3.91
N VAL A 515 -5.56 22.21 -5.03
CA VAL A 515 -7.02 22.38 -5.13
C VAL A 515 -7.81 21.08 -5.02
N ALA A 516 -7.23 19.91 -5.32
CA ALA A 516 -7.92 18.63 -5.12
C ALA A 516 -7.97 18.21 -3.64
N ASN A 517 -7.13 18.82 -2.81
CA ASN A 517 -7.12 18.70 -1.36
C ASN A 517 -6.89 17.26 -0.83
N CYS A 518 -6.31 16.38 -1.64
CA CYS A 518 -6.05 14.98 -1.27
C CYS A 518 -5.05 14.89 -0.10
N ALA A 519 -4.06 15.80 -0.08
CA ALA A 519 -3.08 15.90 0.99
C ALA A 519 -3.66 16.31 2.36
N ALA A 520 -4.94 16.72 2.44
CA ALA A 520 -5.57 17.00 3.74
C ALA A 520 -5.77 15.74 4.61
N CYS A 521 -5.91 14.58 3.96
CA CYS A 521 -5.94 13.27 4.64
C CYS A 521 -4.63 12.51 4.44
N HIS A 522 -4.00 12.61 3.26
CA HIS A 522 -2.77 11.90 2.91
C HIS A 522 -1.54 12.78 3.12
N GLN A 523 -1.37 13.30 4.33
CA GLN A 523 -0.45 14.39 4.64
C GLN A 523 0.98 13.94 4.98
N THR A 524 1.17 12.69 5.36
CA THR A 524 2.48 12.19 5.81
C THR A 524 3.38 11.76 4.66
N ALA A 525 4.64 11.43 4.95
CA ALA A 525 5.58 10.95 3.95
C ALA A 525 5.16 9.62 3.32
N GLU A 526 4.43 8.74 4.02
CA GLU A 526 3.84 7.54 3.41
C GLU A 526 2.46 7.79 2.77
N PHE A 527 2.05 9.06 2.66
CA PHE A 527 0.75 9.49 2.16
C PHE A 527 -0.40 8.88 2.96
N THR A 528 -0.31 8.91 4.29
CA THR A 528 -1.38 8.53 5.20
C THR A 528 -1.71 9.70 6.13
N GLY A 529 -2.65 9.51 7.06
CA GLY A 529 -3.04 10.49 8.06
C GLY A 529 -3.89 9.90 9.17
N PRO A 530 -4.14 10.69 10.23
CA PRO A 530 -4.96 10.27 11.36
C PRO A 530 -6.44 10.24 10.99
N GLY A 531 -7.23 9.55 11.82
CA GLY A 531 -8.69 9.55 11.75
C GLY A 531 -9.27 8.39 10.93
N LEU A 532 -10.59 8.32 10.99
CA LEU A 532 -11.42 7.33 10.31
C LEU A 532 -12.42 8.07 9.39
N HIS A 533 -12.58 7.58 8.17
CA HIS A 533 -13.37 8.25 7.13
C HIS A 533 -14.27 7.28 6.38
N SER A 534 -15.39 7.78 5.86
CA SER A 534 -16.33 7.04 5.03
C SER A 534 -16.43 7.69 3.65
N ILE A 535 -15.89 7.00 2.64
CA ILE A 535 -15.76 7.51 1.26
C ILE A 535 -16.49 6.62 0.25
N THR A 536 -16.56 5.32 0.51
CA THR A 536 -17.19 4.32 -0.36
C THR A 536 -18.68 4.58 -0.55
N ALA A 537 -19.28 4.08 -1.64
CA ALA A 537 -20.71 4.26 -1.95
C ALA A 537 -21.62 3.71 -0.83
N SER A 538 -21.30 2.53 -0.34
CA SER A 538 -21.87 1.96 0.89
C SER A 538 -21.03 2.43 2.07
N ALA A 539 -21.68 3.03 3.07
CA ALA A 539 -20.98 3.43 4.29
C ALA A 539 -20.56 2.18 5.08
N PRO A 540 -19.35 2.18 5.69
CA PRO A 540 -19.00 1.21 6.72
C PRO A 540 -20.05 1.17 7.83
N ALA A 541 -20.28 0.00 8.40
CA ALA A 541 -21.32 -0.26 9.39
C ALA A 541 -20.86 -1.35 10.38
N GLY A 542 -21.65 -1.60 11.42
CA GLY A 542 -21.27 -2.55 12.48
C GLY A 542 -20.01 -2.09 13.20
N GLY A 543 -19.06 -2.99 13.43
CA GLY A 543 -17.75 -2.68 14.02
C GLY A 543 -16.90 -1.69 13.22
N LEU A 544 -17.28 -1.36 11.97
CA LEU A 544 -16.61 -0.38 11.13
C LEU A 544 -17.33 0.98 11.06
N GLU A 545 -18.42 1.19 11.83
CA GLU A 545 -19.26 2.39 11.73
C GLU A 545 -18.49 3.72 11.93
N ALA A 546 -17.39 3.69 12.67
CA ALA A 546 -16.53 4.85 12.90
C ALA A 546 -15.76 5.29 11.64
N GLY A 547 -15.69 4.44 10.60
CA GLY A 547 -15.02 4.69 9.33
C GLY A 547 -13.74 3.88 9.15
N ILE A 548 -13.07 4.11 8.02
CA ILE A 548 -11.84 3.42 7.61
C ILE A 548 -10.65 4.35 7.79
N LYS A 549 -9.55 3.82 8.34
CA LYS A 549 -8.28 4.54 8.50
C LYS A 549 -7.71 4.90 7.14
N VAL A 550 -7.14 6.10 7.00
CA VAL A 550 -6.55 6.59 5.73
C VAL A 550 -5.38 5.68 5.30
N PRO A 551 -5.48 4.86 4.24
CA PRO A 551 -4.37 4.00 3.85
C PRO A 551 -3.19 4.82 3.30
N GLY A 552 -1.97 4.29 3.46
CA GLY A 552 -0.81 4.82 2.74
C GLY A 552 -0.97 4.64 1.23
N LEU A 553 -0.42 5.56 0.44
CA LEU A 553 -0.55 5.54 -1.03
C LEU A 553 0.71 5.05 -1.75
N ARG A 554 1.80 4.72 -1.03
CA ARG A 554 2.99 4.16 -1.67
C ARG A 554 2.69 2.78 -2.25
N GLY A 555 3.08 2.57 -3.51
CA GLY A 555 2.84 1.32 -4.22
C GLY A 555 1.37 1.09 -4.62
N ILE A 556 0.49 2.11 -4.52
CA ILE A 556 -0.95 1.99 -4.78
C ILE A 556 -1.28 1.47 -6.19
N SER A 557 -0.37 1.62 -7.15
CA SER A 557 -0.53 1.04 -8.50
C SER A 557 -0.62 -0.49 -8.52
N ARG A 558 -0.32 -1.17 -7.39
CA ARG A 558 -0.26 -2.64 -7.28
C ARG A 558 -1.39 -3.27 -6.48
N THR A 559 -2.34 -2.48 -5.99
CA THR A 559 -3.35 -2.94 -5.01
C THR A 559 -4.78 -2.88 -5.52
N ALA A 560 -5.01 -2.84 -6.82
CA ALA A 560 -6.37 -2.94 -7.34
C ALA A 560 -6.98 -4.32 -7.00
N PRO A 561 -8.29 -4.42 -6.72
CA PRO A 561 -9.27 -3.31 -6.61
C PRO A 561 -9.10 -2.49 -5.32
N TYR A 562 -9.60 -1.25 -5.34
CA TYR A 562 -9.38 -0.23 -4.33
C TYR A 562 -10.54 -0.07 -3.34
N PHE A 563 -10.23 0.63 -2.24
CA PHE A 563 -11.03 0.79 -1.03
C PHE A 563 -11.15 -0.50 -0.21
N HIS A 564 -11.62 -0.37 1.04
CA HIS A 564 -11.83 -1.51 1.92
C HIS A 564 -12.87 -2.50 1.35
N ASP A 565 -13.82 -2.06 0.52
CA ASP A 565 -14.91 -2.90 0.00
C ASP A 565 -14.68 -3.39 -1.43
N ALA A 566 -13.49 -3.13 -2.01
CA ALA A 566 -13.16 -3.38 -3.42
C ALA A 566 -14.07 -2.67 -4.44
N SER A 567 -14.78 -1.59 -4.05
CA SER A 567 -15.79 -0.95 -4.90
C SER A 567 -15.24 -0.15 -6.09
N ALA A 568 -13.92 0.01 -6.21
CA ALA A 568 -13.28 0.70 -7.32
C ALA A 568 -12.27 -0.21 -8.03
N GLY A 569 -12.51 -0.56 -9.28
CA GLY A 569 -11.64 -1.47 -10.04
C GLY A 569 -10.32 -0.86 -10.52
N ASP A 570 -10.24 0.46 -10.61
CA ASP A 570 -9.05 1.18 -11.05
C ASP A 570 -8.89 2.53 -10.32
N LEU A 571 -7.74 3.20 -10.50
CA LEU A 571 -7.45 4.50 -9.88
C LEU A 571 -8.37 5.62 -10.40
N GLN A 572 -8.89 5.49 -11.62
CA GLN A 572 -9.83 6.49 -12.16
C GLN A 572 -11.14 6.45 -11.38
N ALA A 573 -11.67 5.26 -11.10
CA ALA A 573 -12.84 5.06 -10.28
C ALA A 573 -12.64 5.55 -8.83
N VAL A 574 -11.41 5.45 -8.29
CA VAL A 574 -11.06 6.04 -6.99
C VAL A 574 -11.21 7.57 -7.04
N VAL A 575 -10.56 8.24 -7.99
CA VAL A 575 -10.61 9.70 -8.10
C VAL A 575 -12.04 10.18 -8.36
N ASP A 576 -12.79 9.47 -9.20
CA ASP A 576 -14.20 9.77 -9.49
C ASP A 576 -15.07 9.68 -8.22
N ARG A 577 -14.83 8.69 -7.37
CA ARG A 577 -15.53 8.54 -6.07
C ARG A 577 -15.27 9.73 -5.15
N TYR A 578 -14.05 10.24 -5.08
CA TYR A 578 -13.74 11.42 -4.24
C TYR A 578 -14.45 12.68 -4.75
N VAL A 579 -14.50 12.87 -6.07
CA VAL A 579 -15.23 13.99 -6.69
C VAL A 579 -16.74 13.85 -6.47
N GLU A 580 -17.30 12.65 -6.62
CA GLU A 580 -18.71 12.37 -6.36
C GLU A 580 -19.12 12.68 -4.92
N ARG A 581 -18.29 12.29 -3.94
CA ARG A 581 -18.58 12.49 -2.52
C ARG A 581 -18.39 13.93 -2.04
N GLY A 582 -17.59 14.73 -2.73
CA GLY A 582 -17.38 16.15 -2.40
C GLY A 582 -16.77 16.42 -1.02
N MET A 583 -16.03 15.45 -0.45
CA MET A 583 -15.39 15.52 0.88
C MET A 583 -14.18 16.47 0.90
N GLY A 584 -14.41 17.75 0.63
CA GLY A 584 -13.35 18.75 0.51
C GLY A 584 -12.61 18.74 -0.84
N THR A 585 -12.87 17.74 -1.69
CA THR A 585 -12.45 17.74 -3.09
C THR A 585 -13.50 18.49 -3.93
N PRO A 586 -13.14 19.56 -4.65
CA PRO A 586 -14.05 20.27 -5.54
C PRO A 586 -14.37 19.42 -6.78
N ASP A 587 -15.29 19.91 -7.62
CA ASP A 587 -15.47 19.31 -8.94
C ASP A 587 -14.19 19.47 -9.78
N LEU A 588 -13.73 18.37 -10.37
CA LEU A 588 -12.49 18.29 -11.14
C LEU A 588 -12.79 17.88 -12.58
N SER A 589 -12.22 18.61 -13.54
CA SER A 589 -12.31 18.24 -14.95
C SER A 589 -11.71 16.85 -15.21
N ALA A 590 -12.11 16.21 -16.30
CA ALA A 590 -11.55 14.91 -16.69
C ALA A 590 -10.01 14.93 -16.80
N ALA A 591 -9.44 16.02 -17.32
CA ALA A 591 -7.99 16.18 -17.41
C ALA A 591 -7.31 16.27 -16.03
N GLN A 592 -7.92 16.99 -15.07
CA GLN A 592 -7.41 17.07 -13.70
C GLN A 592 -7.47 15.72 -12.99
N ARG A 593 -8.57 14.98 -13.18
CA ARG A 593 -8.71 13.63 -12.61
C ARG A 593 -7.66 12.67 -13.17
N SER A 594 -7.45 12.70 -14.49
CA SER A 594 -6.41 11.91 -15.15
C SER A 594 -5.00 12.28 -14.66
N ALA A 595 -4.71 13.56 -14.44
CA ALA A 595 -3.43 14.01 -13.89
C ALA A 595 -3.19 13.44 -12.48
N ILE A 596 -4.22 13.45 -11.61
CA ILE A 596 -4.13 12.84 -10.27
C ILE A 596 -3.88 11.32 -10.38
N VAL A 597 -4.54 10.63 -11.32
CA VAL A 597 -4.29 9.20 -11.56
C VAL A 597 -2.82 8.94 -11.92
N GLU A 598 -2.23 9.74 -12.81
CA GLU A 598 -0.81 9.62 -13.15
C GLU A 598 0.11 9.91 -11.96
N TYR A 599 -0.26 10.86 -11.09
CA TYR A 599 0.47 11.10 -9.86
C TYR A 599 0.38 9.90 -8.90
N LEU A 600 -0.79 9.31 -8.70
CA LEU A 600 -0.95 8.11 -7.85
C LEU A 600 -0.14 6.92 -8.38
N LYS A 601 0.01 6.77 -9.70
CA LYS A 601 0.90 5.74 -10.29
C LYS A 601 2.38 5.98 -9.98
N SER A 602 2.77 7.23 -9.75
CA SER A 602 4.15 7.63 -9.43
C SER A 602 4.53 7.43 -7.95
N LEU A 603 3.56 7.06 -7.10
CA LEU A 603 3.74 6.73 -5.68
C LEU A 603 3.93 5.23 -5.47
#